data_AF-A0A522XR44-F1
#
_entry.id   AF-A0A522XR44-F1
#
_cell.length_a   1.000
_cell.length_b   1.000
_cell.length_c   1.000
_cell.angle_alpha   90.00
_cell.angle_beta   90.00
_cell.angle_gamma   90.00
#
_symmetry.space_group_name_H-M   'P 1'
#
loop_
_entity.id
_entity.type
_entity.pdbx_description
1 polymer ?
#
loop_
_entity_poly.entity_id
_entity_poly.type
_entity_poly.pdbx_seq_one_letter_code
_entity_poly.pdbx_strand_id
1 'polypeptide(L)'
;MPPTATPRRSNASRYLFMVLLGLAIGAVATVMIMRAIDQRRDPYPGAVMHLMAAHMGQMKQSVTQNRCAATDTLPHLQTLRLVSNDIETAFGDMRDDARFVQHAGDLRAALDASLASPPLNCQGVQAVMSKVGQTCESCHKYVHD
;
A
#
# COMPACT_ATOMS: atom_id res chain seq x y z
N MET A 1 51.36 -55.98 -6.64
CA MET A 1 50.81 -54.63 -6.95
C MET A 1 49.30 -54.78 -7.03
N PRO A 2 48.51 -54.32 -6.04
CA PRO A 2 47.06 -54.48 -6.07
C PRO A 2 46.42 -53.52 -7.10
N PRO A 3 45.37 -53.95 -7.82
CA PRO A 3 44.69 -53.10 -8.80
C PRO A 3 43.85 -52.02 -8.10
N THR A 4 44.08 -50.76 -8.47
CA THR A 4 43.26 -49.61 -8.09
C THR A 4 41.85 -49.73 -8.67
N ALA A 5 40.85 -49.86 -7.79
CA ALA A 5 39.44 -49.84 -8.19
C ALA A 5 39.04 -48.45 -8.68
N THR A 6 38.59 -48.34 -9.93
CA THR A 6 38.05 -47.09 -10.48
C THR A 6 36.70 -46.79 -9.83
N PRO A 7 36.48 -45.59 -9.26
CA PRO A 7 35.20 -45.25 -8.66
C PRO A 7 34.11 -45.24 -9.74
N ARG A 8 33.05 -46.03 -9.56
CA ARG A 8 31.85 -45.99 -10.41
C ARG A 8 31.24 -44.59 -10.29
N ARG A 9 31.34 -43.77 -11.34
CA ARG A 9 30.60 -42.51 -11.45
C ARG A 9 29.11 -42.85 -11.43
N SER A 10 28.42 -42.52 -10.34
CA SER A 10 26.98 -42.74 -10.24
C SER A 10 26.24 -41.67 -11.05
N ASN A 11 25.26 -42.10 -11.84
CA ASN A 11 24.38 -41.18 -12.57
C ASN A 11 23.46 -40.39 -11.64
N ALA A 12 23.36 -40.76 -10.36
CA ALA A 12 22.55 -40.09 -9.36
C ALA A 12 22.94 -38.62 -9.18
N SER A 13 24.23 -38.29 -9.25
CA SER A 13 24.71 -36.90 -9.21
C SER A 13 24.21 -36.09 -10.42
N ARG A 14 24.18 -36.69 -11.62
CA ARG A 14 23.68 -36.06 -12.84
C ARG A 14 22.16 -35.83 -12.80
N TYR A 15 21.41 -36.81 -12.31
CA TYR A 15 19.96 -36.68 -12.14
C TYR A 15 19.60 -35.64 -11.06
N LEU A 16 20.30 -35.64 -9.90
CA LEU A 16 20.11 -34.63 -8.86
C LEU A 16 20.38 -33.22 -9.40
N PHE A 17 21.45 -33.05 -10.16
CA PHE A 17 21.77 -31.76 -10.79
C PHE A 17 20.68 -31.32 -11.77
N MET A 18 20.15 -32.23 -12.60
CA MET A 18 19.04 -31.91 -13.51
C MET A 18 17.76 -31.54 -12.78
N VAL A 19 17.45 -32.20 -11.66
CA VAL A 19 16.28 -31.86 -10.82
C VAL A 19 16.44 -30.46 -10.22
N LEU A 20 17.61 -30.16 -9.64
CA LEU A 20 17.87 -28.83 -9.07
C LEU A 20 17.85 -27.73 -10.14
N LEU A 21 18.40 -28.00 -11.32
CA LEU A 21 18.38 -27.07 -12.44
C LEU A 21 16.94 -26.83 -12.93
N GLY A 22 16.14 -27.89 -13.06
CA GLY A 22 14.72 -27.78 -13.42
C GLY A 22 13.92 -26.98 -12.39
N LEU A 23 14.16 -27.22 -11.10
CA LEU A 23 13.53 -26.46 -10.02
C LEU A 23 13.93 -24.98 -10.06
N ALA A 24 15.21 -24.69 -10.26
CA ALA A 24 15.70 -23.32 -10.36
C ALA A 24 15.07 -22.57 -11.55
N ILE A 25 15.05 -23.20 -12.74
CA ILE A 25 14.43 -22.62 -13.94
C ILE A 25 12.92 -22.43 -13.73
N GLY A 26 12.23 -23.44 -13.16
CA GLY A 26 10.80 -23.36 -12.86
C GLY A 26 10.46 -22.24 -11.88
N ALA A 27 11.27 -22.05 -10.83
CA ALA A 27 11.10 -20.96 -9.87
C ALA A 27 11.27 -19.59 -10.54
N VAL A 28 12.33 -19.41 -11.35
CA VAL A 28 12.56 -18.16 -12.08
C VAL A 28 11.42 -17.86 -13.06
N ALA A 29 10.99 -18.85 -13.85
CA ALA A 29 9.89 -18.70 -14.79
C ALA A 29 8.59 -18.29 -14.08
N THR A 30 8.28 -18.94 -12.95
CA THR A 30 7.09 -18.62 -12.14
C THR A 30 7.12 -17.17 -11.65
N VAL A 31 8.24 -16.70 -11.09
CA VAL A 31 8.39 -15.32 -10.63
C VAL A 31 8.26 -14.32 -11.78
N MET A 32 8.83 -14.61 -12.96
CA MET A 32 8.73 -13.73 -14.12
C MET A 32 7.29 -13.64 -14.66
N ILE A 33 6.56 -14.76 -14.68
CA ILE A 33 5.13 -14.76 -15.03
C ILE A 33 4.32 -13.94 -14.01
N MET A 34 4.55 -14.15 -12.72
CA MET A 34 3.88 -13.37 -11.67
C MET A 34 4.15 -11.88 -11.81
N ARG A 35 5.42 -11.48 -12.03
CA ARG A 35 5.79 -10.08 -12.27
C ARG A 35 5.13 -9.50 -13.53
N ALA A 36 5.04 -10.28 -14.61
CA ALA A 36 4.39 -9.83 -15.84
C ALA A 36 2.87 -9.64 -15.67
N ILE A 37 2.22 -10.46 -14.83
CA ILE A 37 0.81 -10.27 -14.47
C ILE A 37 0.64 -9.03 -13.60
N ASP A 38 1.51 -8.84 -12.61
CA ASP A 38 1.44 -7.72 -11.67
C ASP A 38 1.68 -6.37 -12.37
N GLN A 39 2.61 -6.32 -13.33
CA GLN A 39 2.85 -5.15 -14.18
C GLN A 39 1.66 -4.76 -15.07
N ARG A 40 0.71 -5.67 -15.33
CA ARG A 40 -0.52 -5.35 -16.06
C ARG A 40 -1.60 -4.77 -15.17
N ARG A 41 -1.51 -4.91 -13.84
CA ARG A 41 -2.40 -4.24 -12.91
C ARG A 41 -1.92 -2.80 -12.77
N ASP A 42 -2.85 -1.85 -12.82
CA ASP A 42 -2.52 -0.47 -12.52
C ASP A 42 -2.19 -0.35 -11.02
N PRO A 43 -0.93 -0.05 -10.63
CA PRO A 43 -0.56 0.09 -9.23
C PRO A 43 -1.09 1.39 -8.61
N TYR A 44 -1.61 2.32 -9.42
CA TYR A 44 -1.93 3.67 -9.00
C TYR A 44 -2.97 3.76 -7.87
N PRO A 45 -4.15 3.10 -7.92
CA PRO A 45 -5.12 3.15 -6.82
C PRO A 45 -4.54 2.61 -5.50
N GLY A 46 -3.74 1.54 -5.57
CA GLY A 46 -3.02 1.03 -4.40
C GLY A 46 -2.00 2.02 -3.85
N ALA A 47 -1.23 2.68 -4.73
CA ALA A 47 -0.22 3.66 -4.33
C ALA A 47 -0.83 4.89 -3.64
N VAL A 48 -1.96 5.41 -4.15
CA VAL A 48 -2.70 6.52 -3.53
C VAL A 48 -3.13 6.12 -2.11
N MET A 49 -3.78 4.96 -1.96
CA MET A 49 -4.24 4.50 -0.65
C MET A 49 -3.10 4.22 0.32
N HIS A 50 -1.99 3.65 -0.14
CA HIS A 50 -0.79 3.43 0.68
C HIS A 50 -0.18 4.74 1.19
N LEU A 51 -0.07 5.75 0.34
CA LEU A 51 0.46 7.05 0.74
C LEU A 51 -0.45 7.71 1.78
N MET A 52 -1.77 7.69 1.56
CA MET A 52 -2.72 8.22 2.53
C MET A 52 -2.65 7.48 3.88
N ALA A 53 -2.58 6.16 3.86
CA ALA A 53 -2.42 5.35 5.08
C ALA A 53 -1.12 5.68 5.82
N ALA A 54 -0.01 5.89 5.11
CA ALA A 54 1.26 6.28 5.71
C ALA A 54 1.15 7.62 6.46
N HIS A 55 0.52 8.64 5.86
CA HIS A 55 0.32 9.94 6.51
C HIS A 55 -0.62 9.88 7.72
N MET A 56 -1.67 9.07 7.67
CA MET A 56 -2.51 8.78 8.84
C MET A 56 -1.70 8.09 9.95
N GLY A 57 -0.82 7.14 9.60
CA GLY A 57 0.08 6.47 10.52
C GLY A 57 1.09 7.40 11.19
N GLN A 58 1.64 8.36 10.45
CA GLN A 58 2.55 9.37 11.00
C GLN A 58 1.84 10.28 12.02
N MET A 59 0.61 10.72 11.74
CA MET A 59 -0.16 11.48 12.73
C MET A 59 -0.47 10.66 13.99
N LYS A 60 -0.79 9.36 13.82
CA LYS A 60 -0.94 8.44 14.96
C LYS A 60 0.33 8.39 15.80
N GLN A 61 1.49 8.26 15.15
CA GLN A 61 2.78 8.24 15.82
C GLN A 61 3.03 9.54 16.58
N SER A 62 2.77 10.70 15.96
CA SER A 62 2.83 12.02 16.60
C SER A 62 1.98 12.09 17.88
N VAL A 63 0.75 11.56 17.86
CA VAL A 63 -0.10 11.45 19.06
C VAL A 63 0.54 10.57 20.13
N THR A 64 1.01 9.36 19.77
CA THR A 64 1.64 8.45 20.75
C THR A 64 2.90 9.02 21.39
N GLN A 65 3.59 9.91 20.68
CA GLN A 65 4.80 10.59 21.15
C GLN A 65 4.49 11.93 21.83
N ASN A 66 3.22 12.31 21.99
CA ASN A 66 2.78 13.59 22.52
C ASN A 66 3.35 14.81 21.75
N ARG A 67 3.63 14.64 20.45
CA ARG A 67 4.14 15.67 19.53
C ARG A 67 3.02 16.13 18.60
N CYS A 68 2.12 16.95 19.13
CA CYS A 68 0.89 17.35 18.43
C CYS A 68 0.86 18.85 18.14
N ALA A 69 2.03 19.47 17.99
CA ALA A 69 2.09 20.83 17.52
C ALA A 69 1.60 20.88 16.07
N ALA A 70 1.15 22.06 15.63
CA ALA A 70 0.75 22.26 14.23
C ALA A 70 1.89 21.88 13.26
N THR A 71 3.15 22.16 13.63
CA THR A 71 4.34 21.80 12.85
C THR A 71 4.53 20.30 12.66
N ASP A 72 4.04 19.47 13.59
CA ASP A 72 4.19 18.01 13.55
C ASP A 72 3.07 17.31 12.76
N THR A 73 1.95 18.00 12.52
CA THR A 73 0.70 17.36 12.05
C THR A 73 0.11 18.00 10.81
N LEU A 74 0.26 19.32 10.65
CA LEU A 74 -0.24 20.05 9.49
C LEU A 74 0.33 19.57 8.16
N PRO A 75 1.65 19.25 8.03
CA PRO A 75 2.18 18.71 6.78
C PRO A 75 1.49 17.42 6.35
N HIS A 76 1.13 16.55 7.30
CA HIS A 76 0.44 15.30 6.98
C HIS A 76 -1.00 15.54 6.49
N LEU A 77 -1.72 16.49 7.10
CA LEU A 77 -3.07 16.88 6.64
C LEU A 77 -3.03 17.51 5.25
N GLN A 78 -2.03 18.35 4.97
CA GLN A 78 -1.84 18.96 3.65
C GLN A 78 -1.55 17.90 2.59
N THR A 79 -0.67 16.93 2.87
CA THR A 79 -0.42 15.82 1.92
C THR A 79 -1.67 14.98 1.69
N LEU A 80 -2.41 14.63 2.74
CA LEU A 80 -3.67 13.89 2.60
C LEU A 80 -4.65 14.64 1.69
N ARG A 81 -4.77 15.96 1.87
CA ARG A 81 -5.64 16.78 1.04
C ARG A 81 -5.19 16.85 -0.42
N LEU A 82 -3.89 16.96 -0.66
CA LEU A 82 -3.34 16.98 -2.01
C LEU A 82 -3.61 15.65 -2.73
N VAL A 83 -3.22 14.54 -2.09
CA VAL A 83 -3.34 13.18 -2.64
C VAL A 83 -4.81 12.77 -2.80
N SER A 84 -5.73 13.31 -2.00
CA SER A 84 -7.16 13.03 -2.15
C SER A 84 -7.76 13.50 -3.48
N ASN A 85 -7.11 14.40 -4.22
CA ASN A 85 -7.56 14.78 -5.57
C ASN A 85 -7.26 13.70 -6.63
N ASP A 86 -6.38 12.75 -6.30
CA ASP A 86 -5.98 11.68 -7.21
C ASP A 86 -6.94 10.49 -7.15
N ILE A 87 -7.85 10.45 -6.17
CA ILE A 87 -8.72 9.29 -5.92
C ILE A 87 -9.57 8.97 -7.15
N GLU A 88 -10.31 9.94 -7.67
CA GLU A 88 -11.20 9.70 -8.81
C GLU A 88 -10.44 9.31 -10.09
N THR A 89 -9.21 9.81 -10.26
CA THR A 89 -8.37 9.44 -11.42
C THR A 89 -7.76 8.05 -11.24
N ALA A 90 -7.33 7.71 -10.03
CA ALA A 90 -6.69 6.43 -9.72
C ALA A 90 -7.68 5.25 -9.77
N PHE A 91 -8.95 5.48 -9.47
CA PHE A 91 -10.01 4.48 -9.55
C PHE A 91 -10.85 4.66 -10.82
N GLY A 92 -10.18 4.70 -11.98
CA GLY A 92 -10.78 5.08 -13.27
C GLY A 92 -12.14 4.43 -13.60
N ASP A 93 -12.33 3.14 -13.28
CA ASP A 93 -13.59 2.42 -13.52
C ASP A 93 -14.75 2.89 -12.62
N MET A 94 -14.46 3.51 -11.48
CA MET A 94 -15.43 4.02 -10.51
C MET A 94 -15.62 5.54 -10.59
N ARG A 95 -14.86 6.25 -11.42
CA ARG A 95 -14.87 7.72 -11.46
C ARG A 95 -16.22 8.33 -11.82
N ASP A 96 -17.05 7.59 -12.55
CA ASP A 96 -18.37 8.04 -13.02
C ASP A 96 -19.51 7.55 -12.08
N ASP A 97 -19.16 6.81 -11.02
CA ASP A 97 -20.08 6.38 -9.98
C ASP A 97 -20.33 7.53 -8.98
N ALA A 98 -21.57 8.00 -8.93
CA ALA A 98 -21.96 9.13 -8.08
C ALA A 98 -21.72 8.89 -6.58
N ARG A 99 -21.88 7.66 -6.09
CA ARG A 99 -21.66 7.33 -4.67
C ARG A 99 -20.17 7.31 -4.37
N PHE A 100 -19.36 6.76 -5.27
CA PHE A 100 -17.90 6.79 -5.14
C PHE A 100 -17.38 8.24 -5.10
N VAL A 101 -17.80 9.06 -6.07
CA VAL A 101 -17.42 10.49 -6.15
C VAL A 101 -17.89 11.25 -4.90
N GLN A 102 -19.06 10.94 -4.37
CA GLN A 102 -19.54 11.53 -3.12
C GLN A 102 -18.63 11.19 -1.95
N HIS A 103 -18.27 9.92 -1.76
CA HIS A 103 -17.38 9.51 -0.67
C HIS A 103 -15.98 10.13 -0.78
N ALA A 104 -15.41 10.21 -2.00
CA ALA A 104 -14.17 10.94 -2.24
C ALA A 104 -14.30 12.44 -1.92
N GLY A 105 -15.44 13.04 -2.27
CA GLY A 105 -15.82 14.40 -1.92
C GLY A 105 -15.91 14.67 -0.41
N ASP A 106 -16.53 13.76 0.34
CA ASP A 106 -16.69 13.87 1.79
C ASP A 106 -15.33 13.85 2.51
N LEU A 107 -14.40 13.00 2.04
CA LEU A 107 -13.03 12.98 2.54
C LEU A 107 -12.31 14.31 2.28
N ARG A 108 -12.41 14.84 1.05
CA ARG A 108 -11.85 16.16 0.69
C ARG A 108 -12.42 17.26 1.58
N ALA A 109 -13.73 17.28 1.79
CA ALA A 109 -14.40 18.25 2.65
C ALA A 109 -13.97 18.14 4.12
N ALA A 110 -13.78 16.93 4.65
CA ALA A 110 -13.29 16.72 6.01
C ALA A 110 -11.84 17.22 6.19
N LEU A 111 -10.99 16.99 5.19
CA LEU A 111 -9.60 17.47 5.17
C LEU A 111 -9.55 19.01 5.04
N ASP A 112 -10.34 19.60 4.14
CA ASP A 112 -10.45 21.06 3.98
C ASP A 112 -10.90 21.74 5.27
N ALA A 113 -11.92 21.18 5.96
CA ALA A 113 -12.37 21.69 7.25
C ALA A 113 -11.27 21.61 8.33
N SER A 114 -10.47 20.54 8.32
CA SER A 114 -9.37 20.34 9.29
C SER A 114 -8.20 21.29 9.03
N LEU A 115 -7.93 21.62 7.76
CA LEU A 115 -6.92 22.61 7.38
C LEU A 115 -7.37 24.04 7.69
N ALA A 116 -8.67 24.35 7.56
CA ALA A 116 -9.23 25.64 7.93
C ALA A 116 -9.24 25.88 9.46
N SER A 117 -9.21 24.83 10.27
CA SER A 117 -9.10 24.90 11.73
C SER A 117 -8.11 23.86 12.25
N PRO A 118 -6.80 24.11 12.10
CA PRO A 118 -5.76 23.14 12.43
C PRO A 118 -5.77 22.70 13.90
N PRO A 119 -5.53 21.41 14.19
CA PRO A 119 -5.45 20.94 15.56
C PRO A 119 -4.21 21.51 16.25
N LEU A 120 -4.38 22.03 17.47
CA LEU A 120 -3.32 22.66 18.26
C LEU A 120 -2.81 21.79 19.41
N ASN A 121 -3.39 20.60 19.60
CA ASN A 121 -3.06 19.67 20.66
C ASN A 121 -3.44 18.24 20.28
N CYS A 122 -2.99 17.25 21.08
CA CYS A 122 -3.22 15.84 20.77
C CYS A 122 -4.68 15.42 20.77
N GLN A 123 -5.55 16.08 21.54
CA GLN A 123 -6.98 15.80 21.52
C GLN A 123 -7.60 16.25 20.18
N GLY A 124 -7.22 17.43 19.70
CA GLY A 124 -7.62 17.92 18.38
C GLY A 124 -7.13 17.03 17.25
N VAL A 125 -5.88 16.58 17.30
CA VAL A 125 -5.31 15.64 16.30
C VAL A 125 -6.08 14.32 16.30
N GLN A 126 -6.38 13.75 17.47
CA GLN A 126 -7.19 12.54 17.58
C GLN A 126 -8.61 12.72 17.02
N ALA A 127 -9.25 13.87 17.28
CA ALA A 127 -10.57 14.18 16.73
C ALA A 127 -10.56 14.28 15.20
N VAL A 128 -9.56 14.98 14.64
CA VAL A 128 -9.35 15.06 13.18
C VAL A 128 -9.11 13.68 12.59
N MET A 129 -8.20 12.89 13.18
CA MET A 129 -7.91 11.53 12.73
C MET A 129 -9.14 10.63 12.77
N SER A 130 -9.98 10.74 13.80
CA SER A 130 -11.23 9.98 13.89
C SER A 130 -12.20 10.37 12.77
N LYS A 131 -12.41 11.68 12.54
CA LYS A 131 -13.29 12.19 11.48
C LYS A 131 -12.82 11.74 10.09
N VAL A 132 -11.53 11.90 9.79
CA VAL A 132 -10.93 11.47 8.52
C VAL A 132 -11.01 9.94 8.39
N GLY A 133 -10.69 9.20 9.46
CA GLY A 133 -10.79 7.74 9.48
C GLY A 133 -12.20 7.23 9.17
N GLN A 134 -13.24 7.89 9.68
CA GLN A 134 -14.63 7.56 9.34
C GLN A 134 -14.92 7.77 7.86
N THR A 135 -14.47 8.87 7.25
CA THR A 135 -14.64 9.07 5.79
C THR A 135 -13.89 8.03 4.95
N CYS A 136 -12.69 7.61 5.39
CA CYS A 136 -11.96 6.51 4.76
C CYS A 136 -12.74 5.19 4.85
N GLU A 137 -13.26 4.87 6.04
CA GLU A 137 -14.02 3.64 6.29
C GLU A 137 -15.32 3.60 5.48
N SER A 138 -16.05 4.72 5.40
CA SER A 138 -17.27 4.81 4.58
C SER A 138 -17.00 4.53 3.10
N CYS A 139 -15.92 5.08 2.54
CA CYS A 139 -15.51 4.79 1.17
C CYS A 139 -15.10 3.31 1.01
N HIS A 140 -14.28 2.78 1.91
CA HIS A 140 -13.82 1.39 1.81
C HIS A 140 -14.93 0.36 1.97
N LYS A 141 -15.93 0.62 2.83
CA LYS A 141 -17.13 -0.24 2.91
C LYS A 141 -17.85 -0.26 1.56
N TYR A 142 -18.11 0.91 0.98
CA TYR A 142 -18.76 1.00 -0.32
C TYR A 142 -18.02 0.24 -1.43
N VAL A 143 -16.69 0.31 -1.47
CA VAL A 143 -15.87 -0.35 -2.50
C VAL A 143 -15.81 -1.88 -2.32
N HIS A 144 -16.12 -2.41 -1.12
CA HIS A 144 -16.10 -3.85 -0.82
C HIS A 144 -17.50 -4.47 -0.72
N ASP A 145 -18.57 -3.66 -0.73
CA ASP A 145 -19.96 -4.09 -0.78
C ASP A 145 -20.37 -4.53 -2.21
#